data_AF-A0A7Y5DTE9-F1
#
_entry.id   AF-A0A7Y5DTE9-F1
#
_cell.length_a   1.000
_cell.length_b   1.000
_cell.length_c   1.000
_cell.angle_alpha   90.00
_cell.angle_beta   90.00
_cell.angle_gamma   90.00
#
_symmetry.space_group_name_H-M   'P 1'
#
loop_
_entity.id
_entity.type
_entity.pdbx_description
1 polymer ?
#
loop_
_entity_poly.entity_id
_entity_poly.type
_entity_poly.pdbx_seq_one_letter_code
_entity_poly.pdbx_strand_id
1 'polypeptide(L)' 'MTKAKITILLADDHAIVREGYRALLSKQPGMEVVAEASDGNQAYQLYK' A
#
# COMPACT_ATOMS: atom_id res chain seq x y z
N MET A 1 -16.00 -19.65 -2.31
CA MET A 1 -16.18 -18.18 -2.36
C MET A 1 -14.83 -17.54 -2.07
N THR A 2 -14.15 -17.02 -3.08
CA THR A 2 -12.85 -16.35 -2.93
C THR A 2 -13.08 -15.02 -2.21
N LYS A 3 -12.51 -14.88 -1.01
CA LYS A 3 -12.53 -13.64 -0.22
C LYS A 3 -12.00 -12.50 -1.10
N ALA A 4 -12.73 -11.40 -1.24
CA ALA A 4 -12.29 -10.26 -2.04
C ALA A 4 -10.96 -9.73 -1.51
N LYS A 5 -10.00 -9.48 -2.41
CA LYS A 5 -8.65 -9.02 -2.11
C LYS A 5 -8.69 -7.54 -1.73
N ILE A 6 -8.16 -7.18 -0.56
CA ILE A 6 -8.03 -5.80 -0.10
C ILE A 6 -6.80 -5.19 -0.78
N THR A 7 -7.01 -4.19 -1.62
CA THR A 7 -5.94 -3.42 -2.27
C THR A 7 -5.57 -2.22 -1.43
N ILE A 8 -4.26 -2.02 -1.25
CA ILE A 8 -3.70 -1.01 -0.35
C ILE A 8 -2.80 -0.06 -1.14
N LEU A 9 -2.96 1.24 -0.91
CA LEU A 9 -2.03 2.28 -1.31
C LEU A 9 -1.34 2.80 -0.05
N LEU A 10 0.00 2.79 -0.03
CA LEU A 10 0.79 3.32 1.09
C LEU A 10 1.22 4.76 0.78
N ALA A 11 0.91 5.70 1.66
CA ALA A 11 1.35 7.09 1.54
C ALA A 11 2.14 7.48 2.79
N ASP A 12 3.44 7.73 2.62
CA ASP A 12 4.36 8.12 3.69
C ASP A 12 5.60 8.77 3.06
N ASP A 13 6.14 9.84 3.65
CA ASP A 13 7.31 10.56 3.13
C ASP A 13 8.65 9.85 3.44
N HIS A 14 8.64 8.80 4.27
CA HIS A 14 9.81 8.03 4.66
C HIS A 14 9.85 6.65 3.95
N ALA A 15 10.82 6.47 3.07
CA ALA A 15 10.97 5.22 2.30
C ALA A 15 11.12 3.96 3.19
N ILE A 16 11.87 4.07 4.30
CA ILE A 16 12.08 2.96 5.25
C ILE A 16 10.78 2.49 5.91
N VAL A 17 9.85 3.41 6.13
CA VAL A 17 8.55 3.13 6.75
C VAL A 17 7.67 2.36 5.76
N ARG A 18 7.64 2.78 4.48
CA ARG A 18 6.91 2.06 3.42
C ARG A 18 7.43 0.65 3.20
N GLU A 19 8.75 0.46 3.22
CA GLU A 19 9.36 -0.87 3.11
C GLU A 19 8.93 -1.77 4.28
N GLY A 20 8.97 -1.25 5.52
CA GLY A 20 8.49 -1.95 6.70
C GLY A 20 7.03 -2.37 6.59
N TYR A 21 6.15 -1.44 6.21
CA TYR A 21 4.72 -1.75 6.03
C TYR A 21 4.48 -2.76 4.92
N ARG A 22 5.18 -2.66 3.77
CA ARG A 22 5.06 -3.64 2.69
C ARG A 22 5.44 -5.05 3.15
N ALA A 23 6.54 -5.17 3.90
CA ALA A 23 7.01 -6.45 4.43
C ALA A 23 6.05 -7.08 5.46
N LEU A 24 5.32 -6.24 6.21
CA LEU A 24 4.29 -6.69 7.15
C LEU A 24 3.00 -7.10 6.42
N LEU A 25 2.56 -6.30 5.46
CA LEU A 25 1.31 -6.50 4.70
C LEU A 25 1.41 -7.67 3.72
N SER A 26 2.58 -7.94 3.15
CA SER A 26 2.80 -9.08 2.24
C SER A 26 2.59 -10.44 2.93
N LYS A 27 2.65 -10.48 4.26
CA LYS A 27 2.39 -11.67 5.07
C LYS A 27 0.89 -11.88 5.35
N GLN A 28 0.03 -10.92 5.04
CA GLN A 28 -1.40 -10.98 5.32
C GLN A 28 -2.17 -11.56 4.12
N PRO A 29 -2.79 -12.75 4.26
CA PRO A 29 -3.57 -13.34 3.18
C PRO A 29 -4.75 -12.45 2.79
N GLY A 30 -4.88 -12.18 1.50
CA GLY A 30 -5.96 -11.37 0.96
C GLY A 30 -5.72 -9.86 1.02
N MET A 31 -4.50 -9.42 1.35
CA MET A 31 -4.07 -8.02 1.20
C MET A 31 -2.98 -7.90 0.14
N GLU A 32 -2.96 -6.78 -0.57
CA GLU A 32 -1.91 -6.46 -1.54
C GLU A 32 -1.68 -4.96 -1.61
N VAL A 33 -0.41 -4.56 -1.51
CA VAL A 33 0.01 -3.19 -1.78
C VAL A 33 0.15 -3.02 -3.29
N VAL A 34 -0.75 -2.24 -3.90
CA VAL A 34 -0.81 -2.02 -5.36
C VAL A 34 -0.13 -0.72 -5.80
N ALA A 35 0.07 0.19 -4.85
CA ALA A 35 0.88 1.40 -4.98
C ALA A 35 1.45 2.18 -3.79
N GLU A 36 2.39 3.08 -4.06
CA GLU A 36 3.06 3.87 -3.04
C GLU A 36 3.22 5.32 -3.44
N ALA A 37 3.11 6.19 -2.45
CA ALA A 37 3.30 7.62 -2.58
C ALA A 37 4.23 8.16 -1.49
N SER A 38 5.10 9.10 -1.86
CA SER A 38 5.94 9.89 -0.95
C SER A 38 5.25 11.14 -0.42
N ASP A 39 4.10 11.52 -0.98
CA ASP A 39 3.37 12.72 -0.60
C ASP A 39 1.87 12.60 -0.96
N GLY A 40 1.08 13.54 -0.46
CA GLY A 40 -0.37 13.56 -0.67
C GLY A 40 -0.81 13.76 -2.12
N ASN A 41 -0.05 14.55 -2.91
CA ASN A 41 -0.39 14.77 -4.32
C ASN A 41 -0.20 13.49 -5.12
N GLN A 42 0.93 12.81 -4.94
CA GLN A 42 1.19 11.52 -5.57
C GLN A 42 0.17 10.47 -5.13
N ALA A 43 -0.20 10.43 -3.85
CA ALA A 43 -1.23 9.52 -3.33
C ALA A 43 -2.57 9.74 -4.02
N TYR A 44 -2.99 11.00 -4.19
CA TYR A 44 -4.22 11.35 -4.88
C TYR A 44 -4.19 10.93 -6.36
N GLN A 45 -3.09 11.16 -7.07
CA GLN A 45 -2.95 10.76 -8.48
C GLN A 45 -3.01 9.24 -8.66
N LEU A 46 -2.44 8.48 -7.73
CA LEU A 46 -2.44 7.01 -7.78
C LEU A 46 -3.77 6.38 -7.34
N TYR A 47 -4.59 7.09 -6.56
CA TYR A 47 -5.91 6.64 -6.12
C TYR A 47 -7.00 6.84 -7.18
N LYS A 48 -6.84 7.85 -8.03
CA LYS A 48 -7.87 8.32 -8.97
C LYS A 48 -8.02 7.42 -10.20
#